data_AF-A0A017TIC8-F1
#
_entry.id   AF-A0A017TIC8-F1
#
_cell.length_a   1.000
_cell.length_b   1.000
_cell.length_c   1.000
_cell.angle_alpha   90.00
_cell.angle_beta   90.00
_cell.angle_gamma   90.00
#
_symmetry.space_group_name_H-M   'P 1'
#
loop_
_entity.id
_entity.type
_entity.pdbx_description
1 polymer ?
#
loop_
_entity_poly.entity_id
_entity_poly.type
_entity_poly.pdbx_seq_one_letter_code
_entity_poly.pdbx_strand_id
1 'polypeptide(L)'
;MQPKLNLAFALSLALPAALLATSAVSCSVYDDGLVGPGGGTSQGGAPGNTGGAGGTGGSGGSGGEGATSGTGGSGGAGGVGAAGGAGGAGGSGGAPQCTVPTECPGADTECATRTCVGGTCGVDATPQGTALQQQTAGDCLTAQCDGQGSVMQVPSDADLPDDTNECTADACAQGAPTHTPLTDAPCTQGGSYCNALGACVACTLGSHCPSGVCSAQFTCSAPACNDTVLNGMETDVDCGGPTCDDCATGQLCTDNGDCIGGLCATTCQPTCSDTLKNNAETDVDCGGPTCAPCAIGQLCTAATDCASSACGADGLCQPRVLISEARARGLGGANDDFVELYNPMSVPVVLDNTWKLEARGSTAGSYTTRWTGSGVTLPPHGHYLIGGSTYTQMPTRDAPLSSGLADASSVRVLHATQVLDALCFYTTPSTLTDFQTGANFSCEGTPFHNTAGTNNLDRSMERLPGGAAGNSTDTGNNATDFVQSEPSNPQNLASPPTP
;
A
#
# COMPACT_ATOMS: atom_id res chain seq x y z
N MET A 1 26.86 -60.92 12.86
CA MET A 1 26.32 -61.81 11.81
C MET A 1 25.65 -60.94 10.76
N GLN A 2 25.92 -61.15 9.47
CA GLN A 2 25.13 -60.58 8.36
C GLN A 2 23.95 -61.53 8.04
N PRO A 3 23.05 -61.19 7.09
CA PRO A 3 23.39 -61.30 5.66
C PRO A 3 23.15 -60.00 4.86
N LYS A 4 24.03 -59.78 3.87
CA LYS A 4 23.74 -58.94 2.70
C LYS A 4 23.06 -59.81 1.65
N LEU A 5 22.14 -59.25 0.86
CA LEU A 5 21.65 -59.89 -0.36
C LEU A 5 22.10 -59.06 -1.57
N ASN A 6 22.97 -59.64 -2.39
CA ASN A 6 23.35 -59.09 -3.70
C ASN A 6 22.34 -59.55 -4.75
N LEU A 7 21.95 -58.67 -5.66
CA LEU A 7 21.64 -59.07 -7.03
C LEU A 7 22.14 -58.00 -8.00
N ALA A 8 23.15 -58.34 -8.78
CA ALA A 8 23.64 -57.53 -9.87
C ALA A 8 23.09 -58.09 -11.19
N PHE A 9 22.61 -57.22 -12.07
CA PHE A 9 22.44 -57.56 -13.48
C PHE A 9 23.07 -56.45 -14.32
N ALA A 10 24.09 -56.80 -15.09
CA ALA A 10 24.75 -55.90 -16.00
C ALA A 10 24.11 -56.05 -17.39
N LEU A 11 23.89 -54.94 -18.09
CA LEU A 11 23.70 -54.95 -19.52
C LEU A 11 24.43 -53.76 -20.14
N SER A 12 25.48 -54.05 -20.91
CA SER A 12 26.26 -53.05 -21.64
C SER A 12 25.71 -52.89 -23.05
N LEU A 13 25.43 -51.66 -23.47
CA LEU A 13 25.56 -51.27 -24.87
C LEU A 13 26.41 -50.00 -24.97
N ALA A 14 27.26 -49.96 -25.99
CA ALA A 14 28.20 -48.88 -26.22
C ALA A 14 27.71 -47.95 -27.34
N LEU A 15 28.05 -46.65 -27.20
CA LEU A 15 28.48 -45.65 -28.19
C LEU A 15 28.03 -45.74 -29.67
N PRO A 16 27.84 -44.59 -30.38
CA PRO A 16 28.85 -43.50 -30.37
C PRO A 16 28.33 -42.05 -30.37
N ALA A 17 29.28 -41.14 -30.12
CA ALA A 17 29.11 -39.71 -30.24
C ALA A 17 29.53 -39.19 -31.63
N ALA A 18 28.66 -38.38 -32.25
CA ALA A 18 28.88 -37.39 -33.31
C ALA A 18 27.52 -36.65 -33.47
N LEU A 19 27.41 -35.38 -33.84
CA LEU A 19 28.36 -34.43 -34.42
C LEU A 19 27.99 -33.00 -33.98
N LEU A 20 28.96 -32.09 -33.89
CA LEU A 20 28.67 -30.66 -33.70
C LEU A 20 28.05 -30.04 -34.96
N ALA A 21 27.03 -29.21 -34.79
CA ALA A 21 26.63 -28.20 -35.78
C ALA A 21 26.22 -26.91 -35.05
N THR A 22 26.95 -25.84 -35.32
CA THR A 22 26.76 -24.50 -34.73
C THR A 22 25.76 -23.68 -35.55
N SER A 23 24.89 -22.93 -34.88
CA SER A 23 24.19 -21.79 -35.50
C SER A 23 24.09 -20.61 -34.52
N ALA A 24 25.22 -19.94 -34.31
CA ALA A 24 25.19 -18.55 -33.85
C ALA A 24 24.84 -17.67 -35.05
N VAL A 25 23.77 -16.87 -34.95
CA VAL A 25 23.45 -15.83 -35.92
C VAL A 25 23.90 -14.49 -35.37
N SER A 26 25.07 -14.05 -35.82
CA SER A 26 25.50 -12.66 -35.68
C SER A 26 25.03 -11.87 -36.89
N CYS A 27 24.31 -10.76 -36.67
CA CYS A 27 24.25 -9.67 -37.64
C CYS A 27 25.02 -8.48 -37.08
N SER A 28 26.16 -8.19 -37.70
CA SER A 28 27.06 -7.10 -37.34
C SER A 28 26.68 -5.80 -38.06
N VAL A 29 26.71 -4.71 -37.30
CA VAL A 29 27.26 -3.39 -37.68
C VAL A 29 26.82 -2.79 -39.02
N TYR A 30 26.12 -1.67 -38.94
CA TYR A 30 26.40 -0.52 -39.81
C TYR A 30 26.54 0.72 -38.93
N ASP A 31 27.75 1.27 -38.89
CA ASP A 31 28.08 2.57 -38.31
C ASP A 31 28.88 3.33 -39.36
N ASP A 32 28.44 4.53 -39.71
CA ASP A 32 29.26 5.55 -40.36
C ASP A 32 28.63 6.92 -40.12
N GLY A 33 29.03 7.58 -39.03
CA GLY A 33 28.70 8.97 -38.77
C GLY A 33 29.85 9.90 -39.14
N LEU A 34 29.69 10.73 -40.18
CA LEU A 34 30.59 11.86 -40.44
C LEU A 34 29.90 13.14 -40.97
N VAL A 35 30.08 14.22 -40.19
CA VAL A 35 30.28 15.63 -40.61
C VAL A 35 29.07 16.45 -41.08
N GLY A 36 28.83 17.59 -40.39
CA GLY A 36 27.90 18.67 -40.79
C GLY A 36 28.52 19.69 -41.77
N PRO A 37 28.15 21.01 -41.79
CA PRO A 37 27.45 21.78 -40.75
C PRO A 37 26.33 22.75 -41.22
N GLY A 38 25.61 23.35 -40.26
CA GLY A 38 25.20 24.77 -40.31
C GLY A 38 23.71 25.14 -40.36
N GLY A 39 23.30 26.11 -39.51
CA GLY A 39 22.41 27.20 -39.98
C GLY A 39 21.10 27.56 -39.25
N GLY A 40 21.15 28.08 -38.00
CA GLY A 40 20.15 29.05 -37.46
C GLY A 40 18.74 28.55 -37.10
N THR A 41 17.89 29.25 -36.32
CA THR A 41 18.02 30.48 -35.48
C THR A 41 16.85 30.55 -34.45
N SER A 42 16.94 31.50 -33.50
CA SER A 42 15.94 31.98 -32.50
C SER A 42 16.08 31.40 -31.07
N GLN A 43 16.62 32.19 -30.14
CA GLN A 43 15.94 33.01 -29.10
C GLN A 43 15.34 32.16 -27.96
N GLY A 44 15.60 32.36 -26.67
CA GLY A 44 16.30 33.42 -25.91
C GLY A 44 15.47 33.74 -24.64
N GLY A 45 16.01 34.02 -23.45
CA GLY A 45 17.39 33.98 -22.96
C GLY A 45 17.42 34.17 -21.43
N ALA A 46 18.58 33.96 -20.79
CA ALA A 46 18.89 34.48 -19.45
C ALA A 46 19.43 35.92 -19.56
N PRO A 47 19.40 36.78 -18.51
CA PRO A 47 20.30 36.66 -17.33
C PRO A 47 19.56 37.07 -16.02
N GLY A 48 20.18 37.28 -14.83
CA GLY A 48 21.57 37.33 -14.41
C GLY A 48 21.71 37.67 -12.92
N ASN A 49 22.95 37.63 -12.42
CA ASN A 49 23.35 37.84 -11.02
C ASN A 49 23.39 39.33 -10.61
N THR A 50 23.08 39.68 -9.34
CA THR A 50 23.93 40.47 -8.40
C THR A 50 23.16 41.06 -7.20
N GLY A 51 23.68 40.81 -5.98
CA GLY A 51 23.96 41.80 -4.90
C GLY A 51 22.87 42.68 -4.26
N GLY A 52 23.06 43.01 -2.98
CA GLY A 52 22.45 44.19 -2.33
C GLY A 52 21.92 43.94 -0.91
N ALA A 53 22.38 44.74 0.05
CA ALA A 53 21.96 44.66 1.45
C ALA A 53 21.09 45.85 1.88
N GLY A 54 20.31 45.67 2.95
CA GLY A 54 19.77 46.75 3.79
C GLY A 54 18.37 47.25 3.44
N GLY A 55 17.49 47.31 4.45
CA GLY A 55 16.15 47.89 4.32
C GLY A 55 15.29 47.66 5.57
N THR A 56 15.03 48.71 6.32
CA THR A 56 14.29 48.71 7.60
C THR A 56 12.77 48.79 7.45
N GLY A 57 12.04 48.21 8.41
CA GLY A 57 10.74 48.75 8.89
C GLY A 57 9.51 47.88 8.66
N GLY A 58 8.54 47.97 9.59
CA GLY A 58 7.20 47.39 9.42
C GLY A 58 6.58 46.79 10.68
N SER A 59 5.94 47.60 11.51
CA SER A 59 5.22 47.21 12.74
C SER A 59 3.71 46.94 12.53
N GLY A 60 3.12 46.06 13.34
CA GLY A 60 1.67 45.95 13.59
C GLY A 60 1.39 44.74 14.51
N GLY A 61 0.92 44.90 15.76
CA GLY A 61 -0.50 45.00 16.15
C GLY A 61 -0.92 43.67 16.84
N SER A 62 -1.87 43.56 17.78
CA SER A 62 -2.80 44.53 18.42
C SER A 62 -3.49 43.90 19.66
N GLY A 63 -4.11 44.72 20.53
CA GLY A 63 -4.99 44.33 21.68
C GLY A 63 -4.34 44.59 23.06
N GLY A 64 -4.99 45.17 24.09
CA GLY A 64 -6.39 45.62 24.30
C GLY A 64 -7.11 44.71 25.32
N GLU A 65 -7.77 45.17 26.40
CA GLU A 65 -8.06 46.51 26.96
C GLU A 65 -8.11 46.38 28.53
N GLY A 66 -8.33 47.37 29.41
CA GLY A 66 -8.62 48.81 29.35
C GLY A 66 -9.18 49.32 30.71
N ALA A 67 -9.17 50.64 31.01
CA ALA A 67 -9.77 51.20 32.23
C ALA A 67 -10.29 52.64 32.05
N THR A 68 -11.42 52.97 32.67
CA THR A 68 -12.23 54.18 32.42
C THR A 68 -12.31 55.15 33.60
N SER A 69 -12.41 56.45 33.29
CA SER A 69 -13.07 57.51 34.10
C SER A 69 -12.58 57.81 35.54
N GLY A 70 -12.61 59.05 36.04
CA GLY A 70 -13.13 60.30 35.47
C GLY A 70 -12.77 61.52 36.33
N THR A 71 -13.13 62.71 35.85
CA THR A 71 -12.64 64.01 36.35
C THR A 71 -13.73 64.87 37.03
N GLY A 72 -13.29 65.90 37.78
CA GLY A 72 -14.13 67.00 38.29
C GLY A 72 -13.70 67.44 39.70
N GLY A 73 -13.66 68.73 40.06
CA GLY A 73 -13.99 69.96 39.33
C GLY A 73 -13.49 71.20 40.08
N SER A 74 -13.68 72.40 39.52
CA SER A 74 -12.98 73.65 39.89
C SER A 74 -13.81 74.70 40.65
N GLY A 75 -13.12 75.66 41.30
CA GLY A 75 -13.67 76.92 41.82
C GLY A 75 -13.50 77.10 43.35
N GLY A 76 -13.22 78.29 43.90
CA GLY A 76 -13.10 79.64 43.31
C GLY A 76 -12.41 80.64 44.27
N ALA A 77 -12.39 81.92 43.90
CA ALA A 77 -11.44 82.92 44.38
C ALA A 77 -11.81 83.73 45.66
N GLY A 78 -10.79 84.33 46.28
CA GLY A 78 -10.83 85.75 46.69
C GLY A 78 -10.66 86.07 48.19
N GLY A 79 -9.86 87.11 48.51
CA GLY A 79 -9.85 87.76 49.83
C GLY A 79 -8.50 88.39 50.22
N VAL A 80 -8.49 89.71 50.47
CA VAL A 80 -7.29 90.50 50.83
C VAL A 80 -7.26 90.86 52.32
N GLY A 81 -6.05 91.09 52.86
CA GLY A 81 -5.83 92.25 53.75
C GLY A 81 -5.53 92.04 55.25
N ALA A 82 -4.27 92.30 55.60
CA ALA A 82 -3.81 93.12 56.73
C ALA A 82 -3.74 92.60 58.20
N ALA A 83 -2.59 92.95 58.81
CA ALA A 83 -2.37 93.42 60.19
C ALA A 83 -2.48 92.46 61.40
N GLY A 84 -1.30 92.16 61.98
CA GLY A 84 -0.90 92.60 63.33
C GLY A 84 -1.73 92.17 64.56
N GLY A 85 -1.12 91.34 65.42
CA GLY A 85 -1.57 91.09 66.79
C GLY A 85 -0.50 90.36 67.61
N ALA A 86 -0.29 90.77 68.87
CA ALA A 86 0.74 90.23 69.76
C ALA A 86 0.14 89.68 71.07
N GLY A 87 0.83 88.75 71.71
CA GLY A 87 0.67 88.42 73.15
C GLY A 87 0.04 87.05 73.47
N GLY A 88 0.53 86.42 74.56
CA GLY A 88 0.02 85.15 75.11
C GLY A 88 1.00 83.98 74.90
N ALA A 89 2.08 83.80 75.65
CA ALA A 89 2.25 83.58 77.09
C ALA A 89 2.11 82.11 77.56
N GLY A 90 3.21 81.57 78.10
CA GLY A 90 3.24 80.65 79.25
C GLY A 90 2.69 79.23 79.08
N GLY A 91 3.57 78.26 78.83
CA GLY A 91 3.29 76.82 78.94
C GLY A 91 4.51 76.06 79.45
N SER A 92 4.59 75.86 80.76
CA SER A 92 5.49 74.99 81.54
C SER A 92 6.45 74.08 80.76
N GLY A 93 7.76 74.24 80.98
CA GLY A 93 8.76 73.28 80.55
C GLY A 93 8.51 71.91 81.20
N GLY A 94 8.18 70.92 80.36
CA GLY A 94 8.22 69.51 80.75
C GLY A 94 9.65 69.08 81.06
N ALA A 95 9.80 67.99 81.83
CA ALA A 95 11.10 67.37 82.03
C ALA A 95 11.72 66.98 80.67
N PRO A 96 13.05 67.10 80.50
CA PRO A 96 13.71 66.65 79.28
C PRO A 96 13.38 65.18 79.03
N GLN A 97 13.06 64.84 77.79
CA GLN A 97 12.67 63.48 77.40
C GLN A 97 13.83 62.49 77.53
N CYS A 98 15.06 63.00 77.51
CA CYS A 98 16.31 62.25 77.64
C CYS A 98 17.44 63.16 78.11
N THR A 99 18.50 62.54 78.61
CA THR A 99 19.83 63.11 78.87
C THR A 99 20.91 62.35 78.10
N VAL A 100 20.69 61.05 77.82
CA VAL A 100 21.47 60.23 76.90
C VAL A 100 20.55 59.51 75.89
N PRO A 101 21.03 59.16 74.68
CA PRO A 101 20.17 58.57 73.66
C PRO A 101 19.51 57.23 74.05
N THR A 102 20.11 56.47 74.97
CA THR A 102 19.58 55.20 75.44
C THR A 102 18.30 55.33 76.28
N GLU A 103 18.00 56.52 76.79
CA GLU A 103 16.75 56.83 77.51
C GLU A 103 15.56 57.07 76.56
N CYS A 104 15.81 57.24 75.26
CA CYS A 104 14.76 57.43 74.27
C CYS A 104 14.03 56.12 73.92
N PRO A 105 12.72 56.16 73.70
CA PRO A 105 11.93 54.98 73.33
C PRO A 105 12.36 54.41 71.98
N GLY A 106 12.17 53.10 71.81
CA GLY A 106 12.67 52.35 70.65
C GLY A 106 14.00 51.66 70.92
N ALA A 107 14.59 51.11 69.87
CA ALA A 107 15.88 50.44 69.88
C ALA A 107 16.74 50.95 68.72
N ASP A 108 18.05 50.84 68.85
CA ASP A 108 18.99 51.18 67.78
C ASP A 108 19.02 50.04 66.76
N THR A 109 18.99 50.38 65.48
CA THR A 109 18.95 49.45 64.34
C THR A 109 19.96 49.90 63.28
N GLU A 110 20.21 49.08 62.25
CA GLU A 110 21.08 49.47 61.12
C GLU A 110 20.54 50.69 60.35
N CYS A 111 19.24 50.99 60.42
CA CYS A 111 18.62 52.13 59.74
C CYS A 111 18.36 53.37 60.61
N ALA A 112 18.43 53.24 61.94
CA ALA A 112 18.27 54.36 62.85
C ALA A 112 19.00 54.10 64.16
N THR A 113 19.83 55.06 64.57
CA THR A 113 20.32 55.13 65.97
C THR A 113 19.58 56.24 66.71
N ARG A 114 19.25 56.03 67.98
CA ARG A 114 18.59 57.06 68.78
C ARG A 114 19.54 58.22 69.02
N THR A 115 18.98 59.43 69.10
CA THR A 115 19.71 60.64 69.48
C THR A 115 18.99 61.39 70.59
N CYS A 116 19.77 62.12 71.40
CA CYS A 116 19.25 63.02 72.42
C CYS A 116 19.92 64.39 72.25
N VAL A 117 19.20 65.34 71.66
CA VAL A 117 19.72 66.68 71.36
C VAL A 117 18.83 67.73 72.03
N GLY A 118 19.42 68.56 72.88
CA GLY A 118 18.69 69.62 73.60
C GLY A 118 17.61 69.12 74.56
N GLY A 119 17.70 67.88 75.05
CA GLY A 119 16.69 67.25 75.91
C GLY A 119 15.47 66.68 75.17
N THR A 120 15.52 66.62 73.84
CA THR A 120 14.49 66.01 72.99
C THR A 120 15.02 64.74 72.34
N CYS A 121 14.21 63.68 72.36
CA CYS A 121 14.52 62.44 71.66
C CYS A 121 14.35 62.60 70.14
N GLY A 122 15.31 62.06 69.39
CA GLY A 122 15.27 61.95 67.95
C GLY A 122 15.88 60.63 67.47
N VAL A 123 16.03 60.50 66.16
CA VAL A 123 16.77 59.42 65.50
C VAL A 123 17.75 60.04 64.50
N ASP A 124 18.95 59.47 64.41
CA ASP A 124 19.86 59.67 63.30
C ASP A 124 19.62 58.51 62.32
N ALA A 125 18.97 58.82 61.20
CA ALA A 125 18.54 57.85 60.21
C ALA A 125 19.66 57.61 59.18
N THR A 126 19.99 56.34 58.97
CA THR A 126 20.96 55.90 57.95
C THR A 126 20.46 56.30 56.56
N PRO A 127 21.32 56.78 55.64
CA PRO A 127 20.89 57.25 54.32
C PRO A 127 20.05 56.23 53.54
N GLN A 128 19.03 56.74 52.84
CA GLN A 128 18.17 55.92 51.98
C GLN A 128 18.99 55.12 50.97
N GLY A 129 18.66 53.83 50.81
CA GLY A 129 19.38 52.92 49.91
C GLY A 129 20.61 52.25 50.53
N THR A 130 20.90 52.47 51.81
CA THR A 130 21.92 51.69 52.53
C THR A 130 21.37 50.28 52.79
N ALA A 131 21.96 49.26 52.16
CA ALA A 131 21.58 47.86 52.37
C ALA A 131 22.01 47.37 53.77
N LEU A 132 21.17 46.53 54.39
CA LEU A 132 21.45 45.89 55.67
C LEU A 132 22.53 44.80 55.51
N GLN A 133 23.29 44.52 56.57
CA GLN A 133 24.31 43.44 56.56
C GLN A 133 23.67 42.04 56.48
N GLN A 134 22.49 41.87 57.08
CA GLN A 134 21.72 40.64 56.98
C GLN A 134 20.61 40.81 55.95
N GLN A 135 20.77 40.14 54.80
CA GLN A 135 19.74 39.97 53.79
C GLN A 135 19.06 38.61 53.96
N THR A 136 17.81 38.48 53.53
CA THR A 136 17.23 37.18 53.19
C THR A 136 17.80 36.78 51.82
N ALA A 137 18.22 35.53 51.66
CA ALA A 137 18.68 35.05 50.35
C ALA A 137 17.52 34.36 49.60
N GLY A 138 17.38 34.65 48.31
CA GLY A 138 16.37 34.09 47.43
C GLY A 138 14.93 34.58 47.69
N ASP A 139 14.76 35.75 48.32
CA ASP A 139 13.45 36.40 48.44
C ASP A 139 13.16 37.42 47.32
N CYS A 140 14.12 37.60 46.38
CA CYS A 140 14.08 38.54 45.27
C CYS A 140 14.02 40.00 45.69
N LEU A 141 14.42 40.32 46.93
CA LEU A 141 14.39 41.66 47.48
C LEU A 141 15.79 42.06 47.96
N THR A 142 15.90 43.33 48.34
CA THR A 142 17.03 43.83 49.11
C THR A 142 16.49 44.72 50.21
N ALA A 143 16.78 44.33 51.44
CA ALA A 143 16.49 45.08 52.65
C ALA A 143 17.45 46.26 52.73
N GLN A 144 16.92 47.46 52.62
CA GLN A 144 17.67 48.72 52.68
C GLN A 144 16.94 49.76 53.52
N CYS A 145 17.65 50.80 53.96
CA CYS A 145 17.06 51.87 54.75
C CYS A 145 16.20 52.83 53.90
N ASP A 146 15.11 53.31 54.49
CA ASP A 146 14.17 54.26 53.86
C ASP A 146 14.61 55.74 53.96
N GLY A 147 15.65 56.04 54.76
CA GLY A 147 16.10 57.41 55.07
C GLY A 147 15.24 58.15 56.11
N GLN A 148 14.19 57.51 56.64
CA GLN A 148 13.37 57.98 57.76
C GLN A 148 13.62 57.20 59.06
N GLY A 149 14.30 56.06 58.97
CA GLY A 149 14.74 55.24 60.10
C GLY A 149 14.23 53.79 60.08
N SER A 150 13.52 53.39 59.03
CA SER A 150 12.92 52.05 58.87
C SER A 150 13.59 51.27 57.73
N VAL A 151 13.28 49.97 57.67
CA VAL A 151 13.68 49.09 56.57
C VAL A 151 12.60 49.12 55.48
N MET A 152 13.02 49.22 54.22
CA MET A 152 12.20 49.03 53.03
C MET A 152 12.77 47.89 52.19
N GLN A 153 11.88 47.06 51.62
CA GLN A 153 12.24 46.03 50.64
C GLN A 153 12.20 46.63 49.22
N VAL A 154 13.22 46.36 48.41
CA VAL A 154 13.29 46.76 47.00
C VAL A 154 13.49 45.52 46.11
N PRO A 155 12.77 45.36 44.99
CA PRO A 155 13.03 44.29 44.02
C PRO A 155 14.50 44.21 43.59
N SER A 156 15.05 43.00 43.60
CA SER A 156 16.45 42.73 43.24
C SER A 156 16.55 41.46 42.39
N ASP A 157 16.84 41.63 41.10
CA ASP A 157 17.03 40.51 40.17
C ASP A 157 18.38 39.77 40.39
N ALA A 158 19.20 40.24 41.33
CA ALA A 158 20.45 39.60 41.73
C ALA A 158 20.28 38.64 42.92
N ASP A 159 19.17 38.73 43.66
CA ASP A 159 18.83 37.79 44.74
C ASP A 159 17.95 36.66 44.20
N LEU A 160 18.54 35.83 43.34
CA LEU A 160 17.83 34.73 42.69
C LEU A 160 17.39 33.70 43.73
N PRO A 161 16.16 33.17 43.61
CA PRO A 161 15.74 32.01 44.39
C PRO A 161 16.48 30.77 43.89
N ASP A 162 16.42 29.68 44.65
CA ASP A 162 16.96 28.36 44.27
C ASP A 162 15.99 27.31 44.83
N ASP A 163 15.18 26.68 43.97
CA ASP A 163 14.28 25.58 44.36
C ASP A 163 14.97 24.21 44.34
N THR A 164 16.27 24.17 44.08
CA THR A 164 17.15 23.00 43.90
C THR A 164 16.80 22.11 42.70
N ASN A 165 15.88 22.50 41.82
CA ASN A 165 15.49 21.73 40.66
C ASN A 165 16.23 22.20 39.40
N GLU A 166 17.15 21.37 38.89
CA GLU A 166 17.92 21.62 37.65
C GLU A 166 17.05 21.85 36.40
N CYS A 167 15.76 21.50 36.46
CA CYS A 167 14.81 21.66 35.38
C CYS A 167 13.88 22.88 35.51
N THR A 168 14.21 23.82 36.39
CA THR A 168 13.61 25.15 36.48
C THR A 168 14.67 26.23 36.29
N ALA A 169 14.32 27.28 35.56
CA ALA A 169 15.10 28.51 35.51
C ALA A 169 14.61 29.42 36.64
N ASP A 170 15.48 29.62 37.63
CA ASP A 170 15.27 30.56 38.72
C ASP A 170 15.41 32.00 38.22
N ALA A 171 14.41 32.81 38.50
CA ALA A 171 14.38 34.22 38.15
C ALA A 171 13.55 35.03 39.15
N CYS A 172 13.81 36.33 39.22
CA CYS A 172 12.95 37.28 39.92
C CYS A 172 12.03 38.00 38.93
N ALA A 173 10.78 38.21 39.32
CA ALA A 173 9.82 39.01 38.57
C ALA A 173 9.17 40.03 39.50
N GLN A 174 9.58 41.30 39.39
CA GLN A 174 9.06 42.42 40.20
C GLN A 174 9.16 42.20 41.72
N GLY A 175 10.24 41.56 42.18
CA GLY A 175 10.46 41.25 43.60
C GLY A 175 9.71 40.01 44.11
N ALA A 176 9.28 39.13 43.21
CA ALA A 176 8.74 37.82 43.53
C ALA A 176 9.61 36.70 42.90
N PRO A 177 9.93 35.63 43.65
CA PRO A 177 10.53 34.41 43.10
C PRO A 177 9.69 33.77 41.99
N THR A 178 10.37 33.30 40.93
CA THR A 178 9.77 32.54 39.83
C THR A 178 10.67 31.40 39.40
N HIS A 179 10.06 30.25 39.08
CA HIS A 179 10.74 29.02 38.66
C HIS A 179 10.08 28.55 37.36
N THR A 180 10.74 28.78 36.21
CA THR A 180 10.14 28.49 34.89
C THR A 180 10.68 27.17 34.35
N PRO A 181 9.84 26.17 34.01
CA PRO A 181 10.31 24.90 33.46
C PRO A 181 11.24 25.06 32.25
N LEU A 182 12.45 24.53 32.39
CA LEU A 182 13.37 24.36 31.27
C LEU A 182 12.92 23.15 30.45
N THR A 183 12.91 23.29 29.13
CA THR A 183 12.63 22.18 28.21
C THR A 183 13.91 21.85 27.46
N ASP A 184 14.24 20.56 27.42
CA ASP A 184 15.42 20.00 26.74
C ASP A 184 16.79 20.45 27.28
N ALA A 185 16.81 21.12 28.43
CA ALA A 185 18.05 21.41 29.15
C ALA A 185 18.64 20.12 29.76
N PRO A 186 19.98 19.99 29.84
CA PRO A 186 20.62 18.85 30.48
C PRO A 186 20.43 18.89 32.00
N CYS A 187 20.19 17.72 32.60
CA CYS A 187 20.05 17.56 34.05
C CYS A 187 20.68 16.24 34.51
N THR A 188 20.80 16.06 35.82
CA THR A 188 21.43 14.90 36.49
C THR A 188 20.56 14.29 37.58
N GLN A 189 19.50 14.98 38.03
CA GLN A 189 18.59 14.52 39.08
C GLN A 189 17.59 13.45 38.60
N GLY A 190 18.09 12.25 38.31
CA GLY A 190 17.27 11.08 37.96
C GLY A 190 16.96 10.92 36.47
N GLY A 191 17.58 11.74 35.62
CA GLY A 191 17.44 11.72 34.17
C GLY A 191 18.66 12.34 33.48
N SER A 192 18.44 12.82 32.26
CA SER A 192 19.43 13.51 31.42
C SER A 192 18.88 14.78 30.78
N TYR A 193 17.56 14.91 30.62
CA TYR A 193 16.89 16.02 29.95
C TYR A 193 15.66 16.50 30.73
N CYS A 194 15.43 17.81 30.73
CA CYS A 194 14.26 18.40 31.36
C CYS A 194 13.03 18.36 30.44
N ASN A 195 11.92 17.80 30.93
CA ASN A 195 10.65 17.86 30.20
C ASN A 195 9.92 19.20 30.44
N ALA A 196 8.90 19.48 29.63
CA ALA A 196 8.11 20.71 29.71
C ALA A 196 7.30 20.90 31.02
N LEU A 197 7.33 19.92 31.94
CA LEU A 197 6.74 20.02 33.28
C LEU A 197 7.79 20.34 34.36
N GLY A 198 9.05 20.55 33.98
CA GLY A 198 10.15 20.85 34.91
C GLY A 198 10.67 19.62 35.66
N ALA A 199 10.50 18.41 35.11
CA ALA A 199 11.04 17.18 35.68
C ALA A 199 12.24 16.67 34.85
N CYS A 200 13.29 16.24 35.54
CA CYS A 200 14.45 15.59 34.95
C CYS A 200 14.10 14.14 34.56
N VAL A 201 14.18 13.83 33.27
CA VAL A 201 13.78 12.54 32.68
C VAL A 201 14.84 11.99 31.73
N ALA A 202 14.77 10.71 31.36
CA ALA A 202 15.82 10.08 30.55
C ALA A 202 15.82 10.55 29.09
N CYS A 203 14.65 10.89 28.54
CA CYS A 203 14.50 11.43 27.18
C CYS A 203 13.25 12.31 27.05
N THR A 204 13.21 13.07 25.97
CA THR A 204 12.18 14.06 25.60
C THR A 204 11.89 14.01 24.10
N LEU A 205 12.91 13.69 23.30
CA LEU A 205 12.89 13.45 21.87
C LEU A 205 13.52 12.08 21.58
N GLY A 206 13.15 11.48 20.44
CA GLY A 206 13.74 10.22 19.98
C GLY A 206 15.27 10.28 19.82
N SER A 207 15.81 11.44 19.42
CA SER A 207 17.24 11.72 19.29
C SER A 207 18.07 11.58 20.58
N HIS A 208 17.43 11.49 21.74
CA HIS A 208 18.10 11.28 23.03
C HIS A 208 18.31 9.79 23.35
N CYS A 209 17.76 8.91 22.51
CA CYS A 209 17.83 7.47 22.66
C CYS A 209 18.64 6.85 21.51
N PRO A 210 19.56 5.90 21.78
CA PRO A 210 20.29 5.18 20.73
C PRO A 210 19.38 4.42 19.74
N SER A 211 18.14 4.10 20.15
CA SER A 211 17.10 3.50 19.32
C SER A 211 16.34 4.50 18.44
N GLY A 212 16.45 5.80 18.70
CA GLY A 212 15.55 6.80 18.14
C GLY A 212 14.17 6.88 18.83
N VAL A 213 13.90 6.08 19.87
CA VAL A 213 12.56 5.96 20.47
C VAL A 213 12.56 6.40 21.94
N CYS A 214 11.87 7.51 22.21
CA CYS A 214 11.50 7.95 23.55
C CYS A 214 10.04 7.61 23.83
N SER A 215 9.78 6.84 24.90
CA SER A 215 8.42 6.43 25.27
C SER A 215 7.59 7.59 25.86
N ALA A 216 6.27 7.39 25.94
CA ALA A 216 5.37 8.31 26.64
C ALA A 216 5.67 8.44 28.15
N GLN A 217 6.49 7.54 28.71
CA GLN A 217 6.99 7.57 30.09
C GLN A 217 8.34 8.28 30.21
N PHE A 218 8.82 8.94 29.13
CA PHE A 218 10.11 9.65 29.07
C PHE A 218 11.33 8.75 29.33
N THR A 219 11.22 7.47 28.94
CA THR A 219 12.32 6.49 28.97
C THR A 219 12.64 5.99 27.57
N CYS A 220 13.91 5.76 27.29
CA CYS A 220 14.33 5.16 26.02
C CYS A 220 13.85 3.71 25.92
N SER A 221 13.12 3.41 24.84
CA SER A 221 12.71 2.04 24.51
C SER A 221 13.79 1.34 23.70
N ALA A 222 13.83 0.01 23.75
CA ALA A 222 14.61 -0.77 22.79
C ALA A 222 13.97 -0.70 21.38
N PRO A 223 14.76 -0.88 20.31
CA PRO A 223 14.29 -1.12 18.95
C PRO A 223 13.14 -2.15 18.88
N ALA A 224 12.08 -1.85 18.15
CA ALA A 224 10.97 -2.77 17.91
C ALA A 224 10.33 -2.56 16.54
N CYS A 225 9.96 -3.66 15.88
CA CYS A 225 9.35 -3.75 14.53
C CYS A 225 7.94 -3.15 14.39
N ASN A 226 7.60 -2.16 15.20
CA ASN A 226 6.34 -1.41 15.22
C ASN A 226 6.44 -0.10 16.03
N ASP A 227 7.63 0.50 16.08
CA ASP A 227 7.92 1.74 16.80
C ASP A 227 7.97 3.00 15.89
N THR A 228 7.76 2.83 14.59
CA THR A 228 7.71 3.84 13.53
C THR A 228 9.04 4.52 13.19
N VAL A 229 10.16 3.94 13.61
CA VAL A 229 11.51 4.46 13.35
C VAL A 229 12.38 3.36 12.76
N LEU A 230 12.89 3.56 11.53
CA LEU A 230 13.88 2.65 10.92
C LEU A 230 15.09 2.45 11.85
N ASN A 231 15.13 1.33 12.55
CA ASN A 231 16.11 1.07 13.60
C ASN A 231 16.46 -0.43 13.75
N GLY A 232 17.32 -0.76 14.72
CA GLY A 232 17.67 -2.16 15.01
C GLY A 232 18.32 -2.89 13.84
N MET A 233 17.58 -3.82 13.23
CA MET A 233 17.99 -4.66 12.09
C MET A 233 17.00 -4.55 10.91
N GLU A 234 16.08 -3.60 10.95
CA GLU A 234 15.09 -3.34 9.90
C GLU A 234 15.73 -2.89 8.58
N THR A 235 15.04 -3.13 7.47
CA THR A 235 15.48 -2.68 6.13
C THR A 235 14.61 -1.59 5.53
N ASP A 236 13.35 -1.51 5.96
CA ASP A 236 12.49 -0.33 5.87
C ASP A 236 11.75 -0.15 7.21
N VAL A 237 11.13 1.00 7.44
CA VAL A 237 10.49 1.32 8.73
C VAL A 237 9.52 0.19 9.16
N ASP A 238 9.74 -0.34 10.36
CA ASP A 238 8.95 -1.41 11.00
C ASP A 238 8.97 -2.78 10.26
N CYS A 239 9.89 -3.04 9.32
CA CYS A 239 9.93 -4.33 8.60
C CYS A 239 11.31 -4.80 8.12
N GLY A 240 11.37 -6.09 7.76
CA GLY A 240 12.53 -6.73 7.16
C GLY A 240 13.66 -7.05 8.14
N GLY A 241 14.74 -7.64 7.62
CA GLY A 241 15.80 -8.21 8.43
C GLY A 241 15.37 -9.49 9.17
N PRO A 242 16.25 -10.07 10.01
CA PRO A 242 16.07 -11.41 10.56
C PRO A 242 15.08 -11.52 11.74
N THR A 243 14.43 -10.42 12.15
CA THR A 243 13.63 -10.35 13.39
C THR A 243 12.26 -9.71 13.26
N CYS A 244 12.01 -8.98 12.18
CA CYS A 244 10.73 -8.32 11.91
C CYS A 244 9.95 -9.11 10.87
N ASP A 245 8.67 -8.77 10.68
CA ASP A 245 7.89 -9.32 9.59
C ASP A 245 8.41 -8.78 8.23
N ASP A 246 8.28 -9.59 7.18
CA ASP A 246 8.76 -9.26 5.84
C ASP A 246 8.08 -7.97 5.30
N CYS A 247 8.86 -7.12 4.64
CA CYS A 247 8.39 -5.90 4.00
C CYS A 247 7.48 -6.16 2.79
N ALA A 248 6.53 -5.26 2.58
CA ALA A 248 5.61 -5.29 1.45
C ALA A 248 6.25 -4.75 0.15
N THR A 249 5.64 -5.05 -0.99
CA THR A 249 6.08 -4.59 -2.31
C THR A 249 6.31 -3.07 -2.34
N GLY A 250 7.50 -2.66 -2.79
CA GLY A 250 7.91 -1.26 -2.91
C GLY A 250 8.68 -0.69 -1.71
N GLN A 251 8.65 -1.35 -0.54
CA GLN A 251 9.49 -0.99 0.61
C GLN A 251 10.96 -1.39 0.39
N LEU A 252 11.88 -0.76 1.12
CA LEU A 252 13.32 -1.03 1.07
C LEU A 252 13.67 -2.42 1.62
N CYS A 253 14.68 -3.04 1.02
CA CYS A 253 15.16 -4.37 1.36
C CYS A 253 16.66 -4.51 1.09
N THR A 254 17.29 -5.51 1.70
CA THR A 254 18.70 -5.86 1.46
C THR A 254 18.91 -7.30 0.99
N ASP A 255 18.05 -8.21 1.44
CA ASP A 255 18.03 -9.63 1.12
C ASP A 255 16.61 -10.07 0.69
N ASN A 256 16.51 -11.16 -0.07
CA ASN A 256 15.22 -11.69 -0.54
C ASN A 256 14.27 -12.12 0.60
N GLY A 257 14.81 -12.44 1.78
CA GLY A 257 14.03 -12.77 2.98
C GLY A 257 13.41 -11.56 3.67
N ASP A 258 13.77 -10.34 3.27
CA ASP A 258 13.15 -9.11 3.79
C ASP A 258 11.79 -8.82 3.13
N CYS A 259 11.30 -9.66 2.22
CA CYS A 259 10.18 -9.35 1.32
C CYS A 259 9.14 -10.46 1.27
N ILE A 260 7.85 -10.10 1.44
CA ILE A 260 6.71 -11.05 1.37
C ILE A 260 6.75 -11.87 0.06
N GLY A 261 7.10 -11.23 -1.06
CA GLY A 261 7.24 -11.87 -2.36
C GLY A 261 8.56 -12.58 -2.64
N GLY A 262 9.47 -12.65 -1.67
CA GLY A 262 10.74 -13.38 -1.78
C GLY A 262 11.77 -12.81 -2.77
N LEU A 263 11.59 -11.56 -3.23
CA LEU A 263 12.49 -10.92 -4.20
C LEU A 263 12.82 -9.48 -3.81
N CYS A 264 14.09 -9.25 -3.46
CA CYS A 264 14.64 -7.92 -3.22
C CYS A 264 15.41 -7.41 -4.46
N ALA A 265 15.13 -6.17 -4.88
CA ALA A 265 15.90 -5.48 -5.91
C ALA A 265 16.11 -4.00 -5.52
N THR A 266 16.73 -3.75 -4.36
CA THR A 266 16.76 -2.45 -3.63
C THR A 266 15.43 -2.12 -2.94
N THR A 267 14.30 -2.43 -3.59
CA THR A 267 12.99 -2.53 -2.95
C THR A 267 12.37 -3.90 -3.19
N CYS A 268 11.43 -4.32 -2.35
CA CYS A 268 10.70 -5.56 -2.52
C CYS A 268 9.90 -5.53 -3.81
N GLN A 269 10.15 -6.49 -4.70
CA GLN A 269 9.51 -6.56 -6.00
C GLN A 269 8.23 -7.39 -5.95
N PRO A 270 7.26 -7.09 -6.82
CA PRO A 270 6.09 -7.96 -7.02
C PRO A 270 6.52 -9.29 -7.66
N THR A 271 5.98 -10.41 -7.20
CA THR A 271 6.28 -11.75 -7.77
C THR A 271 5.02 -12.59 -7.95
N CYS A 272 5.08 -13.54 -8.89
CA CYS A 272 3.99 -14.47 -9.23
C CYS A 272 3.74 -15.56 -8.16
N SER A 273 3.98 -15.23 -6.89
CA SER A 273 3.89 -16.12 -5.73
C SER A 273 3.93 -15.33 -4.42
N ASP A 274 3.56 -14.05 -4.43
CA ASP A 274 3.56 -13.15 -3.27
C ASP A 274 2.20 -13.03 -2.56
N THR A 275 1.20 -13.79 -3.02
CA THR A 275 -0.18 -13.86 -2.52
C THR A 275 -0.99 -12.58 -2.70
N LEU A 276 -0.46 -11.61 -3.44
CA LEU A 276 -1.19 -10.42 -3.87
C LEU A 276 -1.63 -10.59 -5.33
N LYS A 277 -2.34 -9.59 -5.84
CA LYS A 277 -2.64 -9.45 -7.27
C LYS A 277 -1.95 -8.18 -7.76
N ASN A 278 -0.73 -8.33 -8.25
CA ASN A 278 0.13 -7.24 -8.71
C ASN A 278 0.74 -7.63 -10.08
N ASN A 279 1.95 -7.18 -10.41
CA ASN A 279 2.75 -7.55 -11.62
C ASN A 279 2.07 -7.75 -13.00
N ALA A 280 0.90 -7.15 -13.24
CA ALA A 280 0.01 -7.42 -14.38
C ALA A 280 -0.67 -8.82 -14.40
N GLU A 281 -0.78 -9.47 -13.25
CA GLU A 281 -1.55 -10.69 -13.00
C GLU A 281 -3.06 -10.50 -13.18
N THR A 282 -3.75 -11.58 -13.52
CA THR A 282 -5.21 -11.56 -13.71
C THR A 282 -5.99 -12.22 -12.59
N ASP A 283 -5.36 -13.10 -11.83
CA ASP A 283 -5.79 -13.49 -10.48
C ASP A 283 -4.56 -13.54 -9.56
N VAL A 284 -4.76 -13.73 -8.25
CA VAL A 284 -3.65 -13.83 -7.29
C VAL A 284 -2.64 -14.91 -7.73
N ASP A 285 -1.36 -14.52 -7.81
CA ASP A 285 -0.21 -15.35 -8.21
C ASP A 285 -0.27 -15.95 -9.64
N CYS A 286 -1.15 -15.47 -10.54
CA CYS A 286 -1.27 -16.07 -11.88
C CYS A 286 -1.83 -15.18 -13.01
N GLY A 287 -1.60 -15.67 -14.23
CA GLY A 287 -2.08 -15.06 -15.49
C GLY A 287 -1.29 -13.83 -15.90
N GLY A 288 -1.77 -13.13 -16.93
CA GLY A 288 -1.06 -12.00 -17.50
C GLY A 288 0.19 -12.42 -18.31
N PRO A 289 1.06 -11.46 -18.66
CA PRO A 289 2.17 -11.69 -19.59
C PRO A 289 3.42 -12.33 -18.95
N THR A 290 3.51 -12.37 -17.62
CA THR A 290 4.72 -12.66 -16.84
C THR A 290 4.59 -13.90 -15.97
N CYS A 291 3.39 -14.22 -15.49
CA CYS A 291 3.16 -15.29 -14.53
C CYS A 291 2.63 -16.58 -15.18
N ALA A 292 2.59 -17.67 -14.42
CA ALA A 292 2.05 -18.94 -14.90
C ALA A 292 0.53 -18.80 -15.16
N PRO A 293 -0.03 -19.47 -16.18
CA PRO A 293 -1.47 -19.41 -16.43
C PRO A 293 -2.30 -19.97 -15.26
N CYS A 294 -3.37 -19.26 -14.93
CA CYS A 294 -4.33 -19.56 -13.88
C CYS A 294 -5.09 -20.88 -14.10
N ALA A 295 -5.51 -21.49 -13.00
CA ALA A 295 -6.34 -22.69 -12.98
C ALA A 295 -7.82 -22.39 -13.30
N ILE A 296 -8.61 -23.45 -13.53
CA ILE A 296 -10.06 -23.33 -13.79
C ILE A 296 -10.78 -22.65 -12.62
N GLY A 297 -11.63 -21.67 -12.93
CA GLY A 297 -12.40 -20.89 -11.96
C GLY A 297 -11.68 -19.66 -11.39
N GLN A 298 -10.41 -19.42 -11.74
CA GLN A 298 -9.68 -18.19 -11.42
C GLN A 298 -9.95 -17.08 -12.45
N LEU A 299 -9.65 -15.83 -12.08
CA LEU A 299 -9.87 -14.64 -12.91
C LEU A 299 -8.90 -14.55 -14.11
N CYS A 300 -9.44 -14.14 -15.26
CA CYS A 300 -8.71 -13.97 -16.51
C CYS A 300 -9.20 -12.76 -17.32
N THR A 301 -8.39 -12.31 -18.27
CA THR A 301 -8.74 -11.24 -19.23
C THR A 301 -8.53 -11.66 -20.69
N ALA A 302 -7.68 -12.66 -20.91
CA ALA A 302 -7.33 -13.25 -22.19
C ALA A 302 -7.22 -14.78 -22.06
N ALA A 303 -7.35 -15.49 -23.18
CA ALA A 303 -7.19 -16.94 -23.23
C ALA A 303 -5.85 -17.43 -22.65
N THR A 304 -4.76 -16.69 -22.90
CA THR A 304 -3.40 -16.99 -22.43
C THR A 304 -3.24 -16.96 -20.91
N ASP A 305 -4.15 -16.26 -20.21
CA ASP A 305 -4.12 -16.19 -18.75
C ASP A 305 -4.54 -17.51 -18.10
N CYS A 306 -5.09 -18.46 -18.85
CA CYS A 306 -5.64 -19.71 -18.35
C CYS A 306 -4.84 -20.93 -18.81
N ALA A 307 -4.61 -21.88 -17.90
CA ALA A 307 -3.95 -23.16 -18.22
C ALA A 307 -4.74 -24.01 -19.24
N SER A 308 -6.04 -23.74 -19.39
CA SER A 308 -6.91 -24.32 -20.43
C SER A 308 -6.82 -23.62 -21.79
N SER A 309 -6.16 -22.46 -21.86
CA SER A 309 -6.26 -21.51 -22.99
C SER A 309 -7.70 -21.03 -23.28
N ALA A 310 -8.59 -21.03 -22.27
CA ALA A 310 -9.98 -20.60 -22.42
C ALA A 310 -10.41 -19.68 -21.27
N CYS A 311 -10.60 -18.40 -21.58
CA CYS A 311 -11.17 -17.40 -20.66
C CYS A 311 -12.64 -17.16 -21.03
N GLY A 312 -13.56 -17.37 -20.08
CA GLY A 312 -15.00 -17.27 -20.31
C GLY A 312 -15.50 -15.82 -20.38
N ALA A 313 -16.71 -15.62 -20.91
CA ALA A 313 -17.35 -14.31 -20.95
C ALA A 313 -17.74 -13.76 -19.55
N ASP A 314 -17.60 -14.59 -18.51
CA ASP A 314 -17.67 -14.24 -17.09
C ASP A 314 -16.34 -13.74 -16.50
N GLY A 315 -15.25 -13.75 -17.29
CA GLY A 315 -13.91 -13.38 -16.83
C GLY A 315 -13.25 -14.47 -15.97
N LEU A 316 -13.71 -15.72 -16.07
CA LEU A 316 -13.14 -16.87 -15.34
C LEU A 316 -12.53 -17.89 -16.31
N CYS A 317 -11.45 -18.54 -15.91
CA CYS A 317 -10.83 -19.62 -16.68
C CYS A 317 -11.78 -20.82 -16.75
N GLN A 318 -12.14 -21.22 -17.96
CA GLN A 318 -13.08 -22.31 -18.25
C GLN A 318 -12.33 -23.59 -18.65
N PRO A 319 -12.87 -24.78 -18.40
CA PRO A 319 -12.34 -26.01 -19.02
C PRO A 319 -12.43 -25.91 -20.54
N ARG A 320 -11.47 -26.50 -21.27
CA ARG A 320 -11.45 -26.54 -22.74
C ARG A 320 -11.78 -27.96 -23.20
N VAL A 321 -12.90 -28.10 -23.91
CA VAL A 321 -13.35 -29.32 -24.57
C VAL A 321 -13.87 -28.92 -25.94
N LEU A 322 -13.39 -29.58 -26.98
CA LEU A 322 -13.67 -29.27 -28.38
C LEU A 322 -14.57 -30.33 -29.01
N ILE A 323 -15.26 -29.97 -30.09
CA ILE A 323 -15.83 -30.93 -31.05
C ILE A 323 -14.69 -31.38 -31.96
N SER A 324 -14.24 -32.63 -31.82
CA SER A 324 -13.15 -33.20 -32.63
C SER A 324 -13.64 -33.76 -33.95
N GLU A 325 -14.73 -34.53 -33.96
CA GLU A 325 -15.31 -35.10 -35.17
C GLU A 325 -16.84 -35.02 -35.12
N ALA A 326 -17.49 -34.75 -36.25
CA ALA A 326 -18.94 -34.79 -36.35
C ALA A 326 -19.44 -35.35 -37.68
N ARG A 327 -20.56 -36.06 -37.63
CA ARG A 327 -21.31 -36.53 -38.80
C ARG A 327 -22.81 -36.33 -38.58
N ALA A 328 -23.51 -35.79 -39.57
CA ALA A 328 -24.98 -35.62 -39.52
C ALA A 328 -25.77 -36.80 -40.13
N ARG A 329 -25.10 -37.64 -40.92
CA ARG A 329 -25.70 -38.75 -41.67
C ARG A 329 -24.61 -39.71 -42.13
N GLY A 330 -24.76 -40.99 -41.80
CA GLY A 330 -23.85 -42.06 -42.21
C GLY A 330 -24.49 -43.05 -43.19
N LEU A 331 -23.91 -44.24 -43.32
CA LEU A 331 -24.40 -45.33 -44.17
C LEU A 331 -25.82 -45.80 -43.76
N GLY A 332 -26.13 -45.75 -42.46
CA GLY A 332 -27.46 -46.04 -41.90
C GLY A 332 -28.51 -44.95 -42.17
N GLY A 333 -28.11 -43.82 -42.76
CA GLY A 333 -28.98 -42.71 -43.09
C GLY A 333 -29.22 -41.74 -41.93
N ALA A 334 -30.46 -41.28 -41.76
CA ALA A 334 -30.80 -40.32 -40.72
C ALA A 334 -30.67 -40.96 -39.33
N ASN A 335 -30.09 -40.23 -38.37
CA ASN A 335 -29.68 -40.70 -37.04
C ASN A 335 -28.49 -41.70 -37.03
N ASP A 336 -27.78 -41.89 -38.15
CA ASP A 336 -26.40 -42.40 -38.18
C ASP A 336 -25.43 -41.22 -38.10
N ASP A 337 -25.71 -40.37 -37.12
CA ASP A 337 -24.96 -39.19 -36.75
C ASP A 337 -24.10 -39.48 -35.52
N PHE A 338 -23.09 -38.64 -35.32
CA PHE A 338 -22.37 -38.57 -34.06
C PHE A 338 -21.76 -37.18 -33.89
N VAL A 339 -21.47 -36.86 -32.64
CA VAL A 339 -20.54 -35.79 -32.25
C VAL A 339 -19.54 -36.39 -31.29
N GLU A 340 -18.28 -36.19 -31.58
CA GLU A 340 -17.15 -36.56 -30.74
C GLU A 340 -16.65 -35.32 -30.01
N LEU A 341 -16.37 -35.46 -28.72
CA LEU A 341 -15.75 -34.43 -27.90
C LEU A 341 -14.31 -34.82 -27.60
N TYR A 342 -13.40 -33.85 -27.62
CA TYR A 342 -11.97 -34.03 -27.33
C TYR A 342 -11.50 -33.08 -26.23
N ASN A 343 -10.62 -33.56 -25.36
CA ASN A 343 -9.99 -32.78 -24.30
C ASN A 343 -8.53 -32.43 -24.66
N PRO A 344 -8.24 -31.22 -25.20
CA PRO A 344 -6.87 -30.77 -25.48
C PRO A 344 -6.04 -30.47 -24.23
N MET A 345 -6.61 -30.56 -23.02
CA MET A 345 -5.90 -30.24 -21.78
C MET A 345 -5.05 -31.42 -21.29
N SER A 346 -3.94 -31.11 -20.61
CA SER A 346 -3.10 -32.07 -19.89
C SER A 346 -3.71 -32.60 -18.58
N VAL A 347 -4.93 -32.16 -18.23
CA VAL A 347 -5.69 -32.56 -17.05
C VAL A 347 -7.08 -33.09 -17.43
N PRO A 348 -7.66 -34.03 -16.66
CA PRO A 348 -8.98 -34.60 -16.96
C PRO A 348 -10.11 -33.58 -16.75
N VAL A 349 -11.17 -33.72 -17.55
CA VAL A 349 -12.42 -32.93 -17.43
C VAL A 349 -13.56 -33.85 -17.00
N VAL A 350 -14.36 -33.44 -16.02
CA VAL A 350 -15.55 -34.19 -15.59
C VAL A 350 -16.78 -33.66 -16.33
N LEU A 351 -17.36 -34.49 -17.19
CA LEU A 351 -18.55 -34.21 -17.98
C LEU A 351 -19.82 -34.43 -17.14
N ASP A 352 -20.02 -33.57 -16.13
CA ASP A 352 -21.20 -33.58 -15.24
C ASP A 352 -22.47 -32.98 -15.87
N ASN A 353 -23.54 -32.84 -15.08
CA ASN A 353 -24.83 -32.37 -15.56
C ASN A 353 -24.88 -30.88 -15.96
N THR A 354 -23.79 -30.12 -15.76
CA THR A 354 -23.63 -28.76 -16.27
C THR A 354 -23.19 -28.76 -17.74
N TRP A 355 -22.62 -29.87 -18.22
CA TRP A 355 -22.21 -30.03 -19.62
C TRP A 355 -23.40 -30.38 -20.52
N LYS A 356 -23.47 -29.72 -21.68
CA LYS A 356 -24.49 -29.96 -22.69
C LYS A 356 -23.92 -29.94 -24.10
N LEU A 357 -24.46 -30.81 -24.93
CA LEU A 357 -24.38 -30.70 -26.39
C LEU A 357 -25.74 -30.20 -26.88
N GLU A 358 -25.76 -29.09 -27.60
CA GLU A 358 -26.97 -28.54 -28.21
C GLU A 358 -26.81 -28.40 -29.71
N ALA A 359 -27.89 -28.62 -30.47
CA ALA A 359 -27.86 -28.39 -31.91
C ALA A 359 -29.19 -27.88 -32.46
N ARG A 360 -29.11 -27.10 -33.55
CA ARG A 360 -30.25 -26.65 -34.36
C ARG A 360 -29.92 -26.80 -35.85
N GLY A 361 -30.90 -27.22 -36.64
CA GLY A 361 -30.80 -27.16 -38.11
C GLY A 361 -30.88 -25.71 -38.63
N SER A 362 -30.41 -25.47 -39.85
CA SER A 362 -30.33 -24.12 -40.44
C SER A 362 -31.67 -23.36 -40.49
N THR A 363 -32.81 -24.06 -40.52
CA THR A 363 -34.15 -23.45 -40.53
C THR A 363 -34.87 -23.49 -39.17
N ALA A 364 -34.32 -24.15 -38.16
CA ALA A 364 -34.97 -24.31 -36.85
C ALA A 364 -34.71 -23.09 -35.96
N GLY A 365 -35.76 -22.49 -35.38
CA GLY A 365 -35.65 -21.21 -34.65
C GLY A 365 -35.01 -21.25 -33.25
N SER A 366 -34.62 -22.41 -32.73
CA SER A 366 -34.06 -22.56 -31.39
C SER A 366 -33.15 -23.78 -31.27
N TYR A 367 -32.19 -23.74 -30.34
CA TYR A 367 -31.41 -24.90 -29.92
C TYR A 367 -32.25 -25.88 -29.11
N THR A 368 -31.89 -27.16 -29.20
CA THR A 368 -32.41 -28.22 -28.33
C THR A 368 -31.26 -29.10 -27.86
N THR A 369 -31.32 -29.54 -26.61
CA THR A 369 -30.28 -30.36 -25.98
C THR A 369 -30.27 -31.77 -26.56
N ARG A 370 -29.14 -32.14 -27.17
CA ARG A 370 -28.89 -33.45 -27.77
C ARG A 370 -28.26 -34.43 -26.79
N TRP A 371 -27.49 -33.93 -25.83
CA TRP A 371 -26.92 -34.70 -24.73
C TRP A 371 -26.64 -33.78 -23.53
N THR A 372 -26.66 -34.38 -22.34
CA THR A 372 -26.31 -33.74 -21.07
C THR A 372 -25.34 -34.68 -20.35
N GLY A 373 -24.29 -34.14 -19.75
CA GLY A 373 -23.30 -34.95 -19.05
C GLY A 373 -23.85 -35.68 -17.83
N SER A 374 -23.20 -36.78 -17.48
CA SER A 374 -23.61 -37.74 -16.44
C SER A 374 -22.55 -37.97 -15.36
N GLY A 375 -21.48 -37.18 -15.36
CA GLY A 375 -20.36 -37.25 -14.41
C GLY A 375 -19.19 -38.11 -14.88
N VAL A 376 -19.09 -38.40 -16.18
CA VAL A 376 -18.00 -39.23 -16.73
C VAL A 376 -16.73 -38.39 -16.89
N THR A 377 -15.59 -38.93 -16.50
CA THR A 377 -14.29 -38.27 -16.66
C THR A 377 -13.76 -38.49 -18.08
N LEU A 378 -13.61 -37.40 -18.84
CA LEU A 378 -12.85 -37.34 -20.08
C LEU A 378 -11.36 -37.18 -19.73
N PRO A 379 -10.48 -38.17 -20.00
CA PRO A 379 -9.07 -38.07 -19.64
C PRO A 379 -8.34 -36.94 -20.39
N PRO A 380 -7.14 -36.53 -19.94
CA PRO A 380 -6.26 -35.68 -20.74
C PRO A 380 -6.09 -36.26 -22.14
N HIS A 381 -6.14 -35.43 -23.18
CA HIS A 381 -5.94 -35.85 -24.57
C HIS A 381 -6.94 -36.94 -25.05
N GLY A 382 -8.07 -37.12 -24.33
CA GLY A 382 -9.05 -38.18 -24.57
C GLY A 382 -10.28 -37.74 -25.37
N HIS A 383 -11.07 -38.73 -25.81
CA HIS A 383 -12.27 -38.55 -26.63
C HIS A 383 -13.53 -39.08 -25.95
N TYR A 384 -14.70 -38.55 -26.33
CA TYR A 384 -16.02 -38.97 -25.87
C TYR A 384 -17.03 -38.99 -27.02
N LEU A 385 -17.56 -40.16 -27.36
CA LEU A 385 -18.37 -40.35 -28.56
C LEU A 385 -19.87 -40.34 -28.27
N ILE A 386 -20.60 -39.36 -28.79
CA ILE A 386 -22.05 -39.20 -28.62
C ILE A 386 -22.75 -39.55 -29.94
N GLY A 387 -23.31 -40.75 -30.05
CA GLY A 387 -23.80 -41.32 -31.32
C GLY A 387 -25.33 -41.44 -31.43
N GLY A 388 -25.84 -41.32 -32.64
CA GLY A 388 -27.26 -41.39 -33.01
C GLY A 388 -27.91 -42.76 -32.86
N SER A 389 -29.25 -42.81 -32.96
CA SER A 389 -30.02 -44.04 -32.74
C SER A 389 -29.75 -45.15 -33.78
N THR A 390 -29.20 -44.82 -34.95
CA THR A 390 -28.78 -45.76 -35.99
C THR A 390 -27.27 -45.75 -36.26
N TYR A 391 -26.46 -45.13 -35.37
CA TYR A 391 -25.01 -45.29 -35.38
C TYR A 391 -24.63 -46.74 -35.03
N THR A 392 -23.97 -47.44 -35.96
CA THR A 392 -23.57 -48.86 -35.81
C THR A 392 -22.08 -49.11 -36.08
N GLN A 393 -21.26 -48.06 -36.16
CA GLN A 393 -19.83 -48.18 -36.43
C GLN A 393 -19.02 -48.51 -35.16
N MET A 394 -17.74 -48.84 -35.37
CA MET A 394 -16.75 -48.99 -34.30
C MET A 394 -15.83 -47.76 -34.30
N PRO A 395 -15.43 -47.24 -33.13
CA PRO A 395 -15.80 -47.70 -31.79
C PRO A 395 -17.27 -47.41 -31.45
N THR A 396 -17.82 -48.14 -30.49
CA THR A 396 -19.19 -47.92 -30.01
C THR A 396 -19.28 -46.60 -29.26
N ARG A 397 -20.36 -45.83 -29.49
CA ARG A 397 -20.66 -44.59 -28.74
C ARG A 397 -20.62 -44.80 -27.21
N ASP A 398 -20.12 -43.80 -26.50
CA ASP A 398 -20.15 -43.72 -25.03
C ASP A 398 -21.54 -43.29 -24.54
N ALA A 399 -22.22 -42.43 -25.30
CA ALA A 399 -23.56 -41.94 -24.99
C ALA A 399 -24.48 -41.84 -26.22
N PRO A 400 -25.81 -41.95 -26.04
CA PRO A 400 -26.77 -41.70 -27.11
C PRO A 400 -27.01 -40.19 -27.32
N LEU A 401 -27.11 -39.77 -28.58
CA LEU A 401 -27.82 -38.53 -28.93
C LEU A 401 -29.32 -38.72 -28.66
N SER A 402 -29.94 -37.79 -27.93
CA SER A 402 -31.39 -37.78 -27.64
C SER A 402 -32.25 -37.65 -28.90
N SER A 403 -31.66 -37.09 -29.95
CA SER A 403 -32.29 -36.73 -31.21
C SER A 403 -31.19 -36.42 -32.24
N GLY A 404 -31.39 -36.82 -33.49
CA GLY A 404 -30.40 -36.65 -34.54
C GLY A 404 -30.13 -35.21 -34.94
N LEU A 405 -29.04 -35.02 -35.69
CA LEU A 405 -28.64 -33.77 -36.31
C LEU A 405 -29.37 -33.55 -37.63
N ALA A 406 -29.49 -32.29 -38.06
CA ALA A 406 -29.94 -31.98 -39.41
C ALA A 406 -28.74 -31.95 -40.38
N ASP A 407 -28.99 -32.27 -41.65
CA ASP A 407 -27.95 -32.36 -42.69
C ASP A 407 -27.12 -31.05 -42.83
N ALA A 408 -27.71 -29.90 -42.48
CA ALA A 408 -27.00 -28.65 -42.19
C ALA A 408 -27.39 -28.17 -40.78
N SER A 409 -26.43 -28.10 -39.85
CA SER A 409 -26.65 -27.75 -38.44
C SER A 409 -25.60 -26.79 -37.90
N SER A 410 -26.02 -26.05 -36.86
CA SER A 410 -25.13 -25.51 -35.85
C SER A 410 -25.18 -26.42 -34.63
N VAL A 411 -24.01 -26.89 -34.19
CA VAL A 411 -23.77 -27.76 -33.05
C VAL A 411 -22.86 -27.01 -32.10
N ARG A 412 -23.12 -27.07 -30.79
CA ARG A 412 -22.32 -26.37 -29.78
C ARG A 412 -22.20 -27.16 -28.48
N VAL A 413 -21.03 -27.05 -27.86
CA VAL A 413 -20.72 -27.59 -26.54
C VAL A 413 -20.83 -26.46 -25.53
N LEU A 414 -21.51 -26.72 -24.41
CA LEU A 414 -21.65 -25.78 -23.31
C LEU A 414 -21.19 -26.38 -21.99
N HIS A 415 -20.60 -25.53 -21.15
CA HIS A 415 -20.38 -25.75 -19.74
C HIS A 415 -21.19 -24.71 -18.96
N ALA A 416 -22.13 -25.18 -18.13
CA ALA A 416 -23.19 -24.39 -17.50
C ALA A 416 -24.02 -23.56 -18.50
N THR A 417 -23.62 -22.32 -18.77
CA THR A 417 -24.24 -21.39 -19.74
C THR A 417 -23.26 -20.84 -20.78
N GLN A 418 -21.96 -21.09 -20.62
CA GLN A 418 -20.94 -20.65 -21.57
C GLN A 418 -20.91 -21.61 -22.77
N VAL A 419 -20.82 -21.08 -23.98
CA VAL A 419 -20.49 -21.87 -25.18
C VAL A 419 -18.97 -21.96 -25.26
N LEU A 420 -18.42 -23.17 -25.30
CA LEU A 420 -16.97 -23.41 -25.31
C LEU A 420 -16.42 -23.75 -26.70
N ASP A 421 -17.23 -24.42 -27.53
CA ASP A 421 -16.95 -24.74 -28.93
C ASP A 421 -18.27 -24.72 -29.72
N ALA A 422 -18.26 -24.23 -30.95
CA ALA A 422 -19.38 -24.27 -31.88
C ALA A 422 -19.00 -24.58 -33.33
N LEU A 423 -19.42 -25.76 -33.81
CA LEU A 423 -19.33 -26.20 -35.20
C LEU A 423 -20.62 -25.91 -35.98
N CYS A 424 -20.52 -25.06 -37.00
CA CYS A 424 -21.54 -24.88 -38.03
C CYS A 424 -21.13 -25.51 -39.35
N PHE A 425 -22.03 -26.30 -39.96
CA PHE A 425 -21.80 -26.91 -41.27
C PHE A 425 -23.00 -26.81 -42.19
N TYR A 426 -22.72 -26.61 -43.48
CA TYR A 426 -23.71 -26.43 -44.54
C TYR A 426 -23.49 -27.43 -45.70
N THR A 427 -24.54 -27.67 -46.48
CA THR A 427 -24.54 -28.63 -47.60
C THR A 427 -24.86 -27.99 -48.94
N THR A 428 -25.44 -26.78 -48.93
CA THR A 428 -25.88 -26.02 -50.09
C THR A 428 -25.66 -24.52 -49.88
N PRO A 429 -25.55 -23.71 -50.97
CA PRO A 429 -25.47 -22.25 -50.86
C PRO A 429 -26.63 -21.60 -50.10
N SER A 430 -27.84 -22.17 -50.16
CA SER A 430 -28.98 -21.71 -49.36
C SER A 430 -28.75 -21.97 -47.87
N THR A 431 -28.31 -23.17 -47.47
CA THR A 431 -28.00 -23.45 -46.06
C THR A 431 -26.81 -22.65 -45.53
N LEU A 432 -25.85 -22.25 -46.39
CA LEU A 432 -24.82 -21.27 -46.01
C LEU A 432 -25.42 -19.88 -45.76
N THR A 433 -26.34 -19.45 -46.64
CA THR A 433 -27.06 -18.18 -46.50
C THR A 433 -27.87 -18.15 -45.20
N ASP A 434 -28.49 -19.27 -44.80
CA ASP A 434 -29.19 -19.39 -43.51
C ASP A 434 -28.26 -19.06 -42.33
N PHE A 435 -27.04 -19.61 -42.28
CA PHE A 435 -26.08 -19.31 -41.20
C PHE A 435 -25.51 -17.88 -41.27
N GLN A 436 -25.35 -17.32 -42.47
CA GLN A 436 -24.81 -15.97 -42.67
C GLN A 436 -25.83 -14.85 -42.40
N THR A 437 -27.13 -15.13 -42.53
CA THR A 437 -28.20 -14.12 -42.45
C THR A 437 -29.21 -14.37 -41.33
N GLY A 438 -29.28 -15.59 -40.81
CA GLY A 438 -30.17 -15.97 -39.73
C GLY A 438 -29.66 -15.57 -38.35
N ALA A 439 -30.59 -15.24 -37.45
CA ALA A 439 -30.27 -14.90 -36.07
C ALA A 439 -30.01 -16.13 -35.19
N ASN A 440 -29.38 -15.91 -34.04
CA ASN A 440 -29.22 -16.86 -32.93
C ASN A 440 -28.43 -18.15 -33.28
N PHE A 441 -27.47 -18.08 -34.21
CA PHE A 441 -26.49 -19.14 -34.39
C PHE A 441 -25.24 -18.86 -33.56
N SER A 442 -24.77 -19.88 -32.85
CA SER A 442 -23.39 -19.99 -32.37
C SER A 442 -22.61 -20.70 -33.48
N CYS A 443 -21.71 -19.97 -34.16
CA CYS A 443 -20.79 -20.50 -35.16
C CYS A 443 -19.42 -19.87 -34.94
N GLU A 444 -18.37 -20.67 -35.04
CA GLU A 444 -16.99 -20.19 -35.13
C GLU A 444 -16.68 -19.76 -36.57
N GLY A 445 -16.60 -18.46 -36.81
CA GLY A 445 -16.14 -17.89 -38.06
C GLY A 445 -16.98 -18.31 -39.28
N THR A 446 -16.33 -18.89 -40.28
CA THR A 446 -16.98 -19.36 -41.51
C THR A 446 -17.46 -20.81 -41.33
N PRO A 447 -18.75 -21.11 -41.56
CA PRO A 447 -19.27 -22.48 -41.52
C PRO A 447 -18.53 -23.43 -42.46
N PHE A 448 -18.36 -24.67 -42.04
CA PHE A 448 -17.69 -25.73 -42.81
C PHE A 448 -18.59 -26.27 -43.95
N HIS A 449 -18.01 -26.60 -45.10
CA HIS A 449 -18.74 -27.18 -46.23
C HIS A 449 -18.77 -28.71 -46.17
N ASN A 450 -19.88 -29.25 -45.67
CA ASN A 450 -20.16 -30.68 -45.70
C ASN A 450 -20.66 -31.13 -47.09
N THR A 451 -19.75 -31.60 -47.95
CA THR A 451 -20.10 -32.08 -49.30
C THR A 451 -20.70 -33.48 -49.32
N ALA A 452 -20.80 -34.19 -48.19
CA ALA A 452 -21.62 -35.40 -48.12
C ALA A 452 -23.08 -35.09 -48.46
N GLY A 453 -23.56 -33.88 -48.12
CA GLY A 453 -24.90 -33.42 -48.44
C GLY A 453 -25.96 -34.28 -47.75
N THR A 454 -26.89 -34.82 -48.55
CA THR A 454 -27.90 -35.79 -48.10
C THR A 454 -27.56 -37.24 -48.45
N ASN A 455 -26.33 -37.50 -48.92
CA ASN A 455 -25.89 -38.85 -49.28
C ASN A 455 -25.54 -39.64 -48.00
N ASN A 456 -25.95 -40.89 -47.94
CA ASN A 456 -25.60 -41.82 -46.86
C ASN A 456 -24.17 -42.33 -47.07
N LEU A 457 -23.17 -41.52 -46.74
CA LEU A 457 -21.74 -41.82 -46.89
C LEU A 457 -21.08 -42.02 -45.52
N ASP A 458 -20.02 -42.81 -45.47
CA ASP A 458 -19.16 -42.93 -44.30
C ASP A 458 -18.19 -41.75 -44.24
N ARG A 459 -18.72 -40.55 -43.99
CA ARG A 459 -17.98 -39.29 -44.10
C ARG A 459 -18.33 -38.33 -42.98
N SER A 460 -17.31 -37.72 -42.41
CA SER A 460 -17.36 -36.83 -41.25
C SER A 460 -16.59 -35.53 -41.50
N MET A 461 -16.72 -34.62 -40.55
CA MET A 461 -15.99 -33.37 -40.43
C MET A 461 -15.03 -33.56 -39.25
N GLU A 462 -13.74 -33.66 -39.54
CA GLU A 462 -12.64 -33.92 -38.59
C GLU A 462 -11.88 -32.61 -38.31
N ARG A 463 -11.74 -32.24 -37.03
CA ARG A 463 -10.97 -31.08 -36.58
C ARG A 463 -9.48 -31.40 -36.67
N LEU A 464 -8.69 -30.47 -37.21
CA LEU A 464 -7.26 -30.64 -37.45
C LEU A 464 -6.43 -30.71 -36.15
N PRO A 465 -5.24 -31.33 -36.17
CA PRO A 465 -4.63 -32.06 -37.30
C PRO A 465 -5.29 -33.43 -37.61
N GLY A 466 -6.04 -33.99 -36.66
CA GLY A 466 -6.82 -35.22 -36.80
C GLY A 466 -6.09 -36.51 -36.40
N GLY A 467 -6.86 -37.51 -36.00
CA GLY A 467 -6.38 -38.85 -35.65
C GLY A 467 -5.23 -38.87 -34.62
N ALA A 468 -4.14 -39.57 -34.93
CA ALA A 468 -3.02 -39.77 -34.00
C ALA A 468 -2.25 -38.49 -33.60
N ALA A 469 -2.48 -37.37 -34.29
CA ALA A 469 -1.92 -36.06 -33.97
C ALA A 469 -2.85 -35.19 -33.11
N GLY A 470 -4.03 -35.71 -32.74
CA GLY A 470 -5.04 -35.03 -31.94
C GLY A 470 -5.86 -33.99 -32.71
N ASN A 471 -6.79 -33.36 -32.01
CA ASN A 471 -7.86 -32.54 -32.61
C ASN A 471 -7.89 -31.14 -31.97
N SER A 472 -6.70 -30.58 -31.69
CA SER A 472 -6.52 -29.37 -30.87
C SER A 472 -6.59 -28.04 -31.64
N THR A 473 -6.71 -28.06 -32.98
CA THR A 473 -6.76 -26.85 -33.82
C THR A 473 -8.12 -26.18 -33.73
N ASP A 474 -8.09 -24.96 -33.23
CA ASP A 474 -9.26 -24.12 -32.98
C ASP A 474 -8.82 -22.67 -33.16
N THR A 475 -9.12 -22.13 -34.33
CA THR A 475 -8.82 -20.74 -34.72
C THR A 475 -10.06 -19.85 -34.60
N GLY A 476 -11.14 -20.37 -34.02
CA GLY A 476 -12.46 -19.74 -34.04
C GLY A 476 -13.05 -19.67 -35.45
N ASN A 477 -12.73 -20.62 -36.34
CA ASN A 477 -13.20 -20.62 -37.72
C ASN A 477 -13.34 -22.05 -38.30
N ASN A 478 -14.57 -22.57 -38.32
CA ASN A 478 -14.83 -23.97 -38.70
C ASN A 478 -14.31 -24.34 -40.11
N ALA A 479 -14.28 -23.40 -41.06
CA ALA A 479 -13.78 -23.64 -42.42
C ALA A 479 -12.24 -23.82 -42.51
N THR A 480 -11.48 -23.38 -41.49
CA THR A 480 -10.03 -23.61 -41.39
C THR A 480 -9.67 -24.68 -40.37
N ASP A 481 -10.54 -24.91 -39.38
CA ASP A 481 -10.29 -25.86 -38.30
C ASP A 481 -10.67 -27.30 -38.67
N PHE A 482 -11.60 -27.51 -39.61
CA PHE A 482 -12.08 -28.84 -40.01
C PHE A 482 -11.68 -29.23 -41.44
N VAL A 483 -11.61 -30.53 -41.68
CA VAL A 483 -11.49 -31.17 -43.00
C VAL A 483 -12.50 -32.31 -43.14
N GLN A 484 -12.72 -32.80 -44.35
CA GLN A 484 -13.54 -34.02 -44.53
C GLN A 484 -12.69 -35.26 -44.35
N SER A 485 -13.19 -36.20 -43.54
CA SER A 485 -12.61 -37.53 -43.37
C SER A 485 -13.53 -38.58 -44.00
N GLU A 486 -12.98 -39.44 -44.87
CA GLU A 486 -13.68 -40.55 -45.53
C GLU A 486 -12.72 -41.74 -45.69
N PRO A 487 -12.93 -42.89 -45.00
CA PRO A 487 -13.99 -43.13 -44.03
C PRO A 487 -13.88 -42.23 -42.78
N SER A 488 -14.98 -42.08 -42.03
CA SER A 488 -14.93 -41.46 -40.69
C SER A 488 -14.00 -42.23 -39.75
N ASN A 489 -13.38 -41.54 -38.78
CA ASN A 489 -12.46 -42.16 -37.83
C ASN A 489 -12.80 -41.81 -36.36
N PRO A 490 -14.01 -42.16 -35.89
CA PRO A 490 -14.44 -41.79 -34.54
C PRO A 490 -13.65 -42.51 -33.45
N GLN A 491 -13.61 -41.85 -32.29
CA GLN A 491 -12.81 -42.16 -31.12
C GLN A 491 -13.68 -41.98 -29.89
N ASN A 492 -13.55 -42.88 -28.91
CA ASN A 492 -14.39 -42.89 -27.71
C ASN A 492 -13.52 -42.95 -26.46
N LEU A 493 -14.11 -43.09 -25.26
CA LEU A 493 -13.34 -43.18 -24.01
C LEU A 493 -12.37 -44.37 -23.91
N ALA A 494 -12.52 -45.38 -24.76
CA ALA A 494 -11.62 -46.52 -24.84
C ALA A 494 -10.53 -46.36 -25.92
N SER A 495 -10.59 -45.30 -26.74
CA SER A 495 -9.51 -44.94 -27.66
C SER A 495 -8.27 -44.47 -26.91
N PRO A 496 -7.05 -44.72 -27.43
CA PRO A 496 -5.83 -44.13 -26.89
C PRO A 496 -5.90 -42.59 -26.94
N PRO A 497 -5.39 -41.87 -25.92
CA PRO A 497 -5.28 -40.42 -25.97
C PRO A 497 -4.34 -39.91 -27.09
N THR A 498 -4.63 -38.74 -27.66
CA THR A 498 -3.85 -38.10 -28.75
C THR A 498 -3.55 -36.61 -28.48
N PRO A 499 -2.34 -36.11 -28.78
CA PRO A 499 -1.80 -34.87 -28.20
C PRO A 499 -2.55 -33.56 -28.50
#